data_AF-A0A523S1F5-F1
#
_entry.id   AF-A0A523S1F5-F1
#
_cell.length_a   1.000
_cell.length_b   1.000
_cell.length_c   1.000
_cell.angle_alpha   90.00
_cell.angle_beta   90.00
_cell.angle_gamma   90.00
#
_symmetry.space_group_name_H-M   'P 1'
#
loop_
_entity.id
_entity.type
_entity.pdbx_description
1 polymer ?
#
loop_
_entity_poly.entity_id
_entity_poly.type
_entity_poly.pdbx_seq_one_letter_code
_entity_poly.pdbx_strand_id
1 'polypeptide(L)'
;MCETIVQNKQCIDVQEVHHLYFNQGLSLLEAGKKLGFESPRPIQRIFKEQGWEARPSGFQRKSKDYEEMHRLYFEDRYSLKEIARKYDMHRHTIGKIFKEQGWITRRTAAIERSRSISTKGRRKIPSKRVIDTFEVYRLYYGEGLTMMEVAKRFGFKSSKPIQRIFRKQGWITRKTAAIGKSDSISKQTAKRMNKSQSQRSRLIPKQAVVKRNKSKSKTSSKILQRSIDPAEVYQLYFVDGLSMMDISKKLGFKSSHYISSLFKRMRWKPFWGRSYRKNVDVDDVYRLYYIEELTKEGVARKLGIPESRIRIVFKDMGWKSRIRSFDSEEERVLAKKEGANKTSQRIKFLREVKFGTKCRLCGEIRMLAIHKKDGVKHNRHLLWKMKFLHSVDPDGWAALCVPCHRGVHWMMDSLMYGWQELESLALRKQQSITNTQEPLELPSDDTPSSSKYLKLRRKFEGDSAELRDAFFGDACNFCGATSNERKIPIHRKDGRLHSERLTKSEKHFRILNPDEWVSLCSKHHRHVHWTMATLNLKWDDLKSANNEENLLEK
;
A
#
# COMPACT_ATOMS: atom_id res chain seq x y z
N MET A 1 -10.52 5.69 72.18
CA MET A 1 -9.10 6.11 72.08
C MET A 1 -8.87 6.57 70.65
N CYS A 2 -8.61 7.86 70.41
CA CYS A 2 -8.34 8.36 69.05
C CYS A 2 -6.88 8.04 68.68
N GLU A 3 -6.69 7.16 67.69
CA GLU A 3 -5.37 6.87 67.14
C GLU A 3 -4.89 8.08 66.35
N THR A 4 -3.91 8.78 66.91
CA THR A 4 -3.39 10.03 66.36
C THR A 4 -2.01 9.80 65.80
N ILE A 5 -1.81 10.01 64.49
CA ILE A 5 -0.50 9.92 63.85
C ILE A 5 0.09 11.32 63.75
N VAL A 6 1.24 11.56 64.39
CA VAL A 6 1.93 12.87 64.38
C VAL A 6 2.90 12.93 63.20
N GLN A 7 2.59 13.75 62.19
CA GLN A 7 3.52 14.12 61.12
C GLN A 7 3.54 15.63 60.97
N ASN A 8 4.72 16.25 61.03
CA ASN A 8 4.91 17.71 60.93
C ASN A 8 4.02 18.52 61.90
N LYS A 9 3.95 18.11 63.18
CA LYS A 9 3.14 18.74 64.26
C LYS A 9 1.63 18.79 64.04
N GLN A 10 1.09 18.26 62.94
CA GLN A 10 -0.35 18.14 62.74
C GLN A 10 -0.83 16.74 63.15
N CYS A 11 -1.80 16.73 64.06
CA CYS A 11 -2.58 15.56 64.45
C CYS A 11 -3.60 15.29 63.32
N ILE A 12 -3.49 14.13 62.67
CA ILE A 12 -4.43 13.71 61.61
C ILE A 12 -5.38 12.67 62.21
N ASP A 13 -6.68 12.96 62.15
CA ASP A 13 -7.71 11.98 62.51
C ASP A 13 -7.85 10.91 61.41
N VAL A 14 -7.47 9.68 61.75
CA VAL A 14 -7.55 8.52 60.88
C VAL A 14 -8.99 8.23 60.44
N GLN A 15 -9.98 8.45 61.30
CA GLN A 15 -11.39 8.23 60.97
C GLN A 15 -11.91 9.26 59.96
N GLU A 16 -11.46 10.51 60.07
CA GLU A 16 -11.80 11.55 59.10
C GLU A 16 -11.20 11.24 57.72
N VAL A 17 -9.97 10.73 57.66
CA VAL A 17 -9.37 10.25 56.40
C VAL A 17 -10.22 9.15 55.76
N HIS A 18 -10.68 8.18 56.57
CA HIS A 18 -11.55 7.10 56.11
C HIS A 18 -12.88 7.64 55.58
N HIS A 19 -13.52 8.54 56.35
CA HIS A 19 -14.79 9.16 56.00
C HIS A 19 -14.70 9.96 54.68
N LEU A 20 -13.69 10.81 54.53
CA LEU A 20 -13.47 11.61 53.32
C LEU A 20 -13.24 10.72 52.07
N TYR A 21 -12.50 9.63 52.22
CA TYR A 21 -12.15 8.76 51.09
C TYR A 21 -13.25 7.75 50.73
N PHE A 22 -13.75 6.98 51.70
CA PHE A 22 -14.70 5.89 51.45
C PHE A 22 -16.15 6.39 51.41
N ASN A 23 -16.53 7.30 52.32
CA ASN A 23 -17.93 7.73 52.43
C ASN A 23 -18.23 8.90 51.49
N GLN A 24 -17.36 9.92 51.45
CA GLN A 24 -17.53 11.08 50.55
C GLN A 24 -16.96 10.82 49.15
N GLY A 25 -16.21 9.74 48.95
CA GLY A 25 -15.71 9.33 47.64
C GLY A 25 -14.57 10.19 47.07
N LEU A 26 -13.98 11.10 47.86
CA LEU A 26 -12.93 12.02 47.42
C LEU A 26 -11.66 11.27 47.01
N SER A 27 -10.93 11.77 46.01
CA SER A 27 -9.61 11.21 45.68
C SER A 27 -8.60 11.43 46.82
N LEU A 28 -7.52 10.65 46.87
CA LEU A 28 -6.46 10.80 47.88
C LEU A 28 -5.90 12.23 47.91
N LEU A 29 -5.83 12.89 46.76
CA LEU A 29 -5.36 14.27 46.64
C LEU A 29 -6.37 15.27 47.21
N GLU A 30 -7.66 15.10 46.92
CA GLU A 30 -8.73 15.97 47.44
C GLU A 30 -8.92 15.82 48.94
N ALA A 31 -8.90 14.58 49.45
CA ALA A 31 -8.91 14.30 50.88
C ALA A 31 -7.69 14.92 51.57
N GLY A 32 -6.50 14.78 50.98
CA GLY A 32 -5.28 15.43 51.44
C GLY A 32 -5.43 16.96 51.51
N LYS A 33 -5.93 17.59 50.45
CA LYS A 33 -6.17 19.05 50.42
C LYS A 33 -7.15 19.53 51.48
N LYS A 34 -8.26 18.79 51.71
CA LYS A 34 -9.21 19.12 52.79
C LYS A 34 -8.57 19.04 54.18
N LEU A 35 -7.59 18.16 54.35
CA LEU A 35 -6.83 17.99 55.59
C LEU A 35 -5.57 18.86 55.65
N GLY A 36 -5.37 19.80 54.71
CA GLY A 36 -4.25 20.75 54.71
C GLY A 36 -2.97 20.26 54.02
N PHE A 37 -3.00 19.14 53.31
CA PHE A 37 -1.85 18.59 52.60
C PHE A 37 -1.86 18.91 51.10
N GLU A 38 -0.73 19.40 50.58
CA GLU A 38 -0.56 19.64 49.13
C GLU A 38 -0.31 18.36 48.32
N SER A 39 0.08 17.27 49.00
CA SER A 39 0.51 16.00 48.40
C SER A 39 -0.34 14.85 48.91
N PRO A 40 -0.62 13.80 48.09
CA PRO A 40 -1.39 12.63 48.53
C PRO A 40 -0.58 11.65 49.39
N ARG A 41 0.73 11.85 49.53
CA ARG A 41 1.64 10.93 50.23
C ARG A 41 1.31 10.68 51.71
N PRO A 42 0.92 11.69 52.53
CA PRO A 42 0.56 11.46 53.92
C PRO A 42 -0.65 10.52 54.05
N ILE A 43 -1.68 10.75 53.21
CA ILE A 43 -2.88 9.90 53.17
C ILE A 43 -2.54 8.48 52.72
N GLN A 44 -1.70 8.30 51.70
CA GLN A 44 -1.25 6.98 51.26
C GLN A 44 -0.51 6.21 52.36
N ARG A 45 0.23 6.92 53.22
CA ARG A 45 0.93 6.30 54.33
C ARG A 45 -0.05 5.80 55.40
N ILE A 46 -1.06 6.60 55.75
CA ILE A 46 -2.15 6.19 56.66
C ILE A 46 -2.84 4.94 56.13
N PHE A 47 -3.14 4.88 54.82
CA PHE A 47 -3.73 3.69 54.19
C PHE A 47 -2.84 2.45 54.37
N LYS A 48 -1.53 2.60 54.17
CA LYS A 48 -0.57 1.52 54.33
C LYS A 48 -0.44 1.06 55.78
N GLU A 49 -0.42 1.99 56.73
CA GLU A 49 -0.31 1.72 58.18
C GLU A 49 -1.57 1.05 58.73
N GLN A 50 -2.74 1.44 58.24
CA GLN A 50 -4.05 0.90 58.64
C GLN A 50 -4.46 -0.35 57.84
N GLY A 51 -3.64 -0.79 56.86
CA GLY A 51 -3.96 -1.94 56.01
C GLY A 51 -5.15 -1.73 55.08
N TRP A 52 -5.50 -0.49 54.76
CA TRP A 52 -6.60 -0.18 53.84
C TRP A 52 -6.18 -0.33 52.39
N GLU A 53 -6.93 -1.14 51.64
CA GLU A 53 -6.74 -1.23 50.20
C GLU A 53 -7.24 0.04 49.51
N ALA A 54 -6.37 0.66 48.70
CA ALA A 54 -6.77 1.79 47.87
C ALA A 54 -7.84 1.33 46.86
N ARG A 55 -8.87 2.15 46.63
CA ARG A 55 -9.88 1.88 45.61
C ARG A 55 -9.19 1.64 44.26
N PRO A 56 -9.63 0.65 43.47
CA PRO A 56 -9.10 0.45 42.13
C PRO A 56 -9.25 1.75 41.33
N SER A 57 -8.17 2.14 40.65
CA SER A 57 -8.12 3.38 39.86
C SER A 57 -9.29 3.45 38.88
N GLY A 58 -10.20 4.42 39.08
CA GLY A 58 -11.45 4.57 38.32
C GLY A 58 -12.75 4.44 39.12
N PHE A 59 -12.70 4.15 40.42
CA PHE A 59 -13.88 4.00 41.29
C PHE A 59 -14.39 5.35 41.84
N GLN A 60 -14.91 6.21 40.96
CA GLN A 60 -15.86 7.24 41.39
C GLN A 60 -17.27 6.76 41.07
N ARG A 61 -17.99 6.29 42.09
CA ARG A 61 -19.45 6.08 42.02
C ARG A 61 -20.14 7.45 42.11
N LYS A 62 -20.07 8.26 41.06
CA LYS A 62 -21.31 8.94 40.69
C LYS A 62 -22.21 7.81 40.22
N SER A 63 -23.32 7.54 40.89
CA SER A 63 -24.30 6.59 40.36
C SER A 63 -24.60 7.05 38.95
N LYS A 64 -24.22 6.22 37.98
CA LYS A 64 -24.42 6.55 36.58
C LYS A 64 -25.87 6.24 36.32
N ASP A 65 -26.70 7.28 36.34
CA ASP A 65 -28.06 7.16 35.84
C ASP A 65 -27.98 6.92 34.33
N TYR A 66 -27.92 5.64 33.97
CA TYR A 66 -27.81 5.19 32.59
C TYR A 66 -29.07 5.59 31.81
N GLU A 67 -30.24 5.56 32.44
CA GLU A 67 -31.51 5.95 31.83
C GLU A 67 -31.51 7.45 31.49
N GLU A 68 -31.05 8.29 32.41
CA GLU A 68 -30.90 9.72 32.14
C GLU A 68 -29.90 9.99 31.00
N MET A 69 -28.76 9.28 30.95
CA MET A 69 -27.81 9.39 29.83
C MET A 69 -28.43 8.97 28.50
N HIS A 70 -29.26 7.93 28.48
CA HIS A 70 -29.98 7.48 27.30
C HIS A 70 -30.99 8.53 26.84
N ARG A 71 -31.82 9.05 27.76
CA ARG A 71 -32.80 10.11 27.51
C ARG A 71 -32.12 11.36 26.93
N LEU A 72 -31.09 11.86 27.61
CA LEU A 72 -30.33 13.04 27.17
C LEU A 72 -29.79 12.87 25.74
N TYR A 73 -29.32 11.66 25.41
CA TYR A 73 -28.80 11.40 24.07
C TYR A 73 -29.91 11.27 23.03
N PHE A 74 -30.85 10.35 23.20
CA PHE A 74 -31.80 9.98 22.15
C PHE A 74 -32.96 10.96 22.02
N GLU A 75 -33.50 11.43 23.15
CA GLU A 75 -34.66 12.32 23.24
C GLU A 75 -34.20 13.78 23.21
N ASP A 76 -33.38 14.21 24.17
CA ASP A 76 -32.98 15.62 24.33
C ASP A 76 -31.88 16.06 23.33
N ARG A 77 -31.42 15.14 22.47
CA ARG A 77 -30.43 15.35 21.40
C ARG A 77 -29.05 15.84 21.85
N TYR A 78 -28.68 15.73 23.13
CA TYR A 78 -27.35 16.08 23.60
C TYR A 78 -26.27 15.26 22.87
N SER A 79 -25.16 15.89 22.54
CA SER A 79 -23.97 15.22 22.04
C SER A 79 -23.25 14.47 23.17
N LEU A 80 -22.46 13.45 22.83
CA LEU A 80 -21.63 12.74 23.82
C LEU A 80 -20.66 13.67 24.56
N LYS A 81 -20.32 14.84 23.98
CA LYS A 81 -19.45 15.84 24.62
C LYS A 81 -20.22 16.64 25.68
N GLU A 82 -21.49 16.96 25.45
CA GLU A 82 -22.33 17.67 26.41
C GLU A 82 -22.73 16.76 27.57
N ILE A 83 -23.07 15.50 27.29
CA ILE A 83 -23.30 14.48 28.33
C ILE A 83 -22.04 14.30 29.17
N ALA A 84 -20.88 14.17 28.51
CA ALA A 84 -19.59 14.10 29.20
C ALA A 84 -19.35 15.30 30.12
N ARG A 85 -19.68 16.53 29.69
CA ARG A 85 -19.59 17.72 30.53
C ARG A 85 -20.59 17.70 31.69
N LYS A 86 -21.84 17.28 31.47
CA LYS A 86 -22.90 17.23 32.49
C LYS A 86 -22.53 16.30 33.65
N TYR A 87 -21.94 15.14 33.35
CA TYR A 87 -21.52 14.16 34.36
C TYR A 87 -20.07 14.35 34.85
N ASP A 88 -19.36 15.33 34.31
CA ASP A 88 -17.92 15.54 34.54
C ASP A 88 -17.08 14.28 34.26
N MET A 89 -17.26 13.75 33.05
CA MET A 89 -16.61 12.54 32.56
C MET A 89 -15.87 12.81 31.27
N HIS A 90 -14.83 12.03 30.98
CA HIS A 90 -14.20 12.09 29.66
C HIS A 90 -15.15 11.52 28.59
N ARG A 91 -15.22 12.15 27.41
CA ARG A 91 -16.06 11.72 26.27
C ARG A 91 -15.88 10.24 25.92
N HIS A 92 -14.67 9.71 26.05
CA HIS A 92 -14.38 8.31 25.77
C HIS A 92 -15.10 7.36 26.74
N THR A 93 -15.25 7.75 28.00
CA THR A 93 -15.93 6.96 29.03
C THR A 93 -17.42 6.84 28.74
N ILE A 94 -18.08 7.94 28.35
CA ILE A 94 -19.48 7.90 27.88
C ILE A 94 -19.60 6.98 26.66
N GLY A 95 -18.66 7.07 25.71
CA GLY A 95 -18.64 6.18 24.53
C GLY A 95 -18.50 4.70 24.89
N LYS A 96 -17.75 4.36 25.96
CA LYS A 96 -17.61 3.00 26.47
C LYS A 96 -18.90 2.51 27.12
N ILE A 97 -19.54 3.34 27.95
CA ILE A 97 -20.85 3.04 28.57
C ILE A 97 -21.89 2.74 27.50
N PHE A 98 -22.00 3.59 26.47
CA PHE A 98 -22.94 3.35 25.36
C PHE A 98 -22.68 2.01 24.65
N LYS A 99 -21.41 1.63 24.49
CA LYS A 99 -21.05 0.35 23.89
C LYS A 99 -21.39 -0.84 24.80
N GLU A 100 -21.15 -0.72 26.10
CA GLU A 100 -21.46 -1.75 27.10
C GLU A 100 -22.98 -1.97 27.24
N GLN A 101 -23.78 -0.90 27.12
CA GLN A 101 -25.25 -0.95 27.14
C GLN A 101 -25.88 -1.30 25.78
N GLY A 102 -25.08 -1.53 24.73
CA GLY A 102 -25.59 -1.85 23.39
C GLY A 102 -26.25 -0.67 22.64
N TRP A 103 -26.09 0.56 23.12
CA TRP A 103 -26.67 1.75 22.49
C TRP A 103 -25.84 2.23 21.30
N ILE A 104 -26.47 2.24 20.13
CA ILE A 104 -25.83 2.68 18.89
C ILE A 104 -25.81 4.21 18.84
N THR A 105 -24.62 4.81 18.94
CA THR A 105 -24.48 6.26 18.81
C THR A 105 -24.94 6.74 17.42
N ARG A 106 -25.49 7.96 17.31
CA ARG A 106 -25.89 8.59 16.04
C ARG A 106 -24.79 8.55 14.99
N ARG A 107 -23.52 8.70 15.39
CA ARG A 107 -22.36 8.60 14.47
C ARG A 107 -22.19 7.17 13.95
N THR A 108 -22.27 6.17 14.83
CA THR A 108 -22.20 4.75 14.43
C THR A 108 -23.38 4.40 13.53
N ALA A 109 -24.60 4.80 13.91
CA ALA A 109 -25.80 4.62 13.11
C ALA A 109 -25.71 5.31 11.75
N ALA A 110 -25.11 6.51 11.68
CA ALA A 110 -24.85 7.21 10.41
C ALA A 110 -23.80 6.49 9.56
N ILE A 111 -22.76 5.92 10.16
CA ILE A 111 -21.76 5.10 9.46
C ILE A 111 -22.38 3.79 8.97
N GLU A 112 -23.24 3.14 9.76
CA GLU A 112 -23.96 1.93 9.37
C GLU A 112 -25.01 2.20 8.30
N ARG A 113 -25.73 3.33 8.37
CA ARG A 113 -26.56 3.84 7.28
C ARG A 113 -25.71 4.12 6.04
N SER A 114 -24.56 4.77 6.18
CA SER A 114 -23.65 5.02 5.06
C SER A 114 -23.06 3.74 4.50
N ARG A 115 -22.83 2.71 5.33
CA ARG A 115 -22.33 1.39 4.91
C ARG A 115 -23.42 0.56 4.25
N SER A 116 -24.65 0.59 4.73
CA SER A 116 -25.81 -0.05 4.09
C SER A 116 -26.18 0.65 2.78
N ILE A 117 -26.02 1.98 2.72
CA ILE A 117 -26.14 2.76 1.48
C ILE A 117 -24.94 2.51 0.57
N SER A 118 -23.72 2.30 1.09
CA SER A 118 -22.51 1.99 0.31
C SER A 118 -22.48 0.54 -0.20
N THR A 119 -23.04 -0.42 0.54
CA THR A 119 -23.30 -1.77 0.01
C THR A 119 -24.47 -1.76 -0.98
N LYS A 120 -25.39 -0.80 -0.89
CA LYS A 120 -26.34 -0.45 -1.97
C LYS A 120 -25.77 0.55 -3.02
N GLY A 121 -24.53 1.01 -2.86
CA GLY A 121 -23.99 2.23 -3.51
C GLY A 121 -22.68 2.04 -4.27
N ARG A 122 -21.96 0.94 -4.07
CA ARG A 122 -21.43 0.23 -5.24
C ARG A 122 -22.65 -0.30 -5.95
N ARG A 123 -23.15 0.46 -6.93
CA ARG A 123 -24.05 -0.06 -7.95
C ARG A 123 -23.45 -1.40 -8.41
N LYS A 124 -23.95 -2.50 -7.85
CA LYS A 124 -24.17 -3.71 -8.62
C LYS A 124 -24.98 -3.19 -9.80
N ILE A 125 -24.29 -2.95 -10.92
CA ILE A 125 -24.93 -2.97 -12.22
C ILE A 125 -25.87 -4.17 -12.14
N PRO A 126 -27.19 -4.00 -12.31
CA PRO A 126 -28.14 -5.09 -12.20
C PRO A 126 -27.52 -6.27 -12.95
N SER A 127 -27.33 -7.37 -12.22
CA SER A 127 -26.85 -8.64 -12.73
C SER A 127 -27.42 -8.82 -14.12
N LYS A 128 -26.55 -8.79 -15.14
CA LYS A 128 -26.86 -8.93 -16.57
C LYS A 128 -28.37 -8.78 -16.84
N ARG A 129 -28.83 -7.58 -17.23
CA ARG A 129 -30.06 -7.55 -18.05
C ARG A 129 -29.82 -8.56 -19.15
N VAL A 130 -30.62 -9.63 -19.18
CA VAL A 130 -30.53 -10.65 -20.21
C VAL A 130 -30.98 -9.91 -21.46
N ILE A 131 -30.01 -9.45 -22.23
CA ILE A 131 -30.28 -8.83 -23.52
C ILE A 131 -30.65 -10.00 -24.42
N ASP A 132 -31.90 -10.04 -24.86
CA ASP A 132 -32.30 -11.01 -25.87
C ASP A 132 -31.48 -10.75 -27.13
N THR A 133 -30.66 -11.73 -27.49
CA THR A 133 -29.78 -11.63 -28.64
C THR A 133 -30.59 -11.64 -29.94
N PHE A 134 -31.72 -12.35 -29.99
CA PHE A 134 -32.57 -12.36 -31.19
C PHE A 134 -33.16 -10.99 -31.46
N GLU A 135 -33.68 -10.32 -30.43
CA GLU A 135 -34.19 -8.96 -30.56
C GLU A 135 -33.08 -7.97 -31.00
N VAL A 136 -31.86 -8.11 -30.48
CA VAL A 136 -30.71 -7.32 -30.96
C VAL A 136 -30.42 -7.56 -32.44
N TYR A 137 -30.53 -8.81 -32.92
CA TYR A 137 -30.34 -9.15 -34.33
C TYR A 137 -31.44 -8.56 -35.20
N ARG A 138 -32.72 -8.74 -34.81
CA ARG A 138 -33.90 -8.23 -35.50
C ARG A 138 -33.87 -6.70 -35.62
N LEU A 139 -33.58 -6.00 -34.53
CA LEU A 139 -33.47 -4.54 -34.51
C LEU A 139 -32.31 -4.03 -35.38
N TYR A 140 -31.17 -4.73 -35.36
CA TYR A 140 -30.03 -4.32 -36.18
C TYR A 140 -30.29 -4.65 -37.64
N TYR A 141 -30.43 -5.92 -38.01
CA TYR A 141 -30.53 -6.36 -39.41
C TYR A 141 -31.90 -6.16 -40.03
N GLY A 142 -32.97 -6.48 -39.30
CA GLY A 142 -34.35 -6.36 -39.80
C GLY A 142 -34.84 -4.92 -39.86
N GLU A 143 -34.69 -4.16 -38.77
CA GLU A 143 -35.15 -2.75 -38.70
C GLU A 143 -34.09 -1.74 -39.18
N GLY A 144 -32.88 -2.17 -39.55
CA GLY A 144 -31.86 -1.27 -40.08
C GLY A 144 -31.21 -0.32 -39.05
N LEU A 145 -31.51 -0.46 -37.75
CA LEU A 145 -31.01 0.44 -36.70
C LEU A 145 -29.50 0.33 -36.49
N THR A 146 -28.85 1.43 -36.16
CA THR A 146 -27.45 1.46 -35.77
C THR A 146 -27.24 0.81 -34.40
N MET A 147 -26.03 0.32 -34.11
CA MET A 147 -25.72 -0.29 -32.80
C MET A 147 -25.95 0.67 -31.61
N MET A 148 -25.89 1.99 -31.84
CA MET A 148 -26.16 2.98 -30.80
C MET A 148 -27.66 3.10 -30.53
N GLU A 149 -28.49 3.09 -31.57
CA GLU A 149 -29.96 3.11 -31.43
C GLU A 149 -30.47 1.83 -30.78
N VAL A 150 -29.96 0.67 -31.19
CA VAL A 150 -30.26 -0.60 -30.52
C VAL A 150 -29.85 -0.52 -29.05
N ALA A 151 -28.64 -0.01 -28.74
CA ALA A 151 -28.20 0.15 -27.36
C ALA A 151 -29.11 1.10 -26.55
N LYS A 152 -29.57 2.20 -27.16
CA LYS A 152 -30.49 3.17 -26.56
C LYS A 152 -31.84 2.53 -26.24
N ARG A 153 -32.40 1.67 -27.12
CA ARG A 153 -33.64 0.91 -26.87
C ARG A 153 -33.53 -0.03 -25.66
N PHE A 154 -32.35 -0.63 -25.43
CA PHE A 154 -32.10 -1.45 -24.23
C PHE A 154 -31.67 -0.63 -22.99
N GLY A 155 -31.69 0.70 -23.06
CA GLY A 155 -31.35 1.60 -21.95
C GLY A 155 -29.85 1.75 -21.67
N PHE A 156 -29.00 1.48 -22.66
CA PHE A 156 -27.55 1.67 -22.54
C PHE A 156 -27.11 3.02 -23.10
N LYS A 157 -26.19 3.70 -22.40
CA LYS A 157 -25.60 4.97 -22.83
C LYS A 157 -24.49 4.82 -23.89
N SER A 158 -24.15 3.60 -24.30
CA SER A 158 -23.09 3.33 -25.28
C SER A 158 -23.36 2.05 -26.05
N SER A 159 -22.84 1.95 -27.27
CA SER A 159 -22.95 0.75 -28.13
C SER A 159 -22.07 -0.44 -27.69
N LYS A 160 -21.20 -0.27 -26.69
CA LYS A 160 -20.25 -1.31 -26.21
C LYS A 160 -20.91 -2.64 -25.77
N PRO A 161 -22.10 -2.66 -25.15
CA PRO A 161 -22.80 -3.91 -24.83
C PRO A 161 -23.25 -4.66 -26.09
N ILE A 162 -23.82 -3.96 -27.07
CA ILE A 162 -24.26 -4.55 -28.34
C ILE A 162 -23.06 -5.07 -29.15
N GLN A 163 -21.97 -4.31 -29.22
CA GLN A 163 -20.72 -4.77 -29.84
C GLN A 163 -20.13 -6.03 -29.19
N ARG A 164 -20.34 -6.22 -27.88
CA ARG A 164 -19.92 -7.45 -27.19
C ARG A 164 -20.79 -8.64 -27.58
N ILE A 165 -22.10 -8.43 -27.77
CA ILE A 165 -23.01 -9.48 -28.28
C ILE A 165 -22.59 -9.89 -29.68
N PHE A 166 -22.37 -8.95 -30.59
CA PHE A 166 -21.94 -9.23 -31.96
C PHE A 166 -20.63 -10.03 -32.00
N ARG A 167 -19.63 -9.63 -31.20
CA ARG A 167 -18.37 -10.38 -31.08
C ARG A 167 -18.55 -11.79 -30.50
N LYS A 168 -19.44 -11.95 -29.53
CA LYS A 168 -19.71 -13.26 -28.90
C LYS A 168 -20.45 -14.21 -29.84
N GLN A 169 -21.37 -13.68 -30.65
CA GLN A 169 -22.19 -14.45 -31.59
C GLN A 169 -21.56 -14.59 -32.99
N GLY A 170 -20.43 -13.93 -33.25
CA GLY A 170 -19.77 -13.96 -34.56
C GLY A 170 -20.53 -13.20 -35.66
N TRP A 171 -21.41 -12.27 -35.30
CA TRP A 171 -22.16 -11.49 -36.28
C TRP A 171 -21.28 -10.40 -36.90
N ILE A 172 -21.37 -10.29 -38.23
CA ILE A 172 -20.69 -9.27 -39.02
C ILE A 172 -21.40 -7.92 -38.77
N THR A 173 -20.74 -6.80 -38.97
CA THR A 173 -21.40 -5.47 -38.89
C THR A 173 -21.65 -4.93 -40.30
N ARG A 174 -22.65 -4.07 -40.50
CA ARG A 174 -22.90 -3.44 -41.81
C ARG A 174 -21.70 -2.65 -42.32
N LYS A 175 -20.93 -2.00 -41.43
CA LYS A 175 -19.66 -1.32 -41.81
C LYS A 175 -18.66 -2.30 -42.43
N THR A 176 -18.50 -3.48 -41.85
CA THR A 176 -17.61 -4.52 -42.39
C THR A 176 -18.18 -5.18 -43.66
N ALA A 177 -19.50 -5.30 -43.79
CA ALA A 177 -20.14 -5.81 -45.01
C ALA A 177 -20.04 -4.83 -46.19
N ALA A 178 -20.05 -3.53 -45.93
CA ALA A 178 -19.84 -2.50 -46.94
C ALA A 178 -18.41 -2.50 -47.49
N ILE A 179 -17.40 -2.69 -46.63
CA ILE A 179 -15.98 -2.76 -47.02
C ILE A 179 -15.71 -4.00 -47.89
N GLY A 180 -16.38 -5.13 -47.60
CA GLY A 180 -16.28 -6.34 -48.43
C GLY A 180 -16.86 -6.20 -49.85
N LYS A 181 -17.81 -5.27 -50.06
CA LYS A 181 -18.38 -4.98 -51.39
C LYS A 181 -17.60 -3.92 -52.18
N SER A 182 -16.92 -2.99 -51.50
CA SER A 182 -16.06 -2.01 -52.17
C SER A 182 -14.76 -2.62 -52.68
N ASP A 183 -14.23 -3.64 -52.00
CA ASP A 183 -12.99 -4.32 -52.41
C ASP A 183 -13.16 -5.22 -53.65
N SER A 184 -14.38 -5.67 -53.97
CA SER A 184 -14.67 -6.40 -55.22
C SER A 184 -14.82 -5.47 -56.42
N ILE A 185 -15.31 -4.23 -56.22
CA ILE A 185 -15.46 -3.23 -57.29
C ILE A 185 -14.12 -2.50 -57.55
N SER A 186 -13.36 -2.17 -56.48
CA SER A 186 -12.05 -1.53 -56.54
C SER A 186 -11.02 -2.34 -57.36
N LYS A 187 -11.04 -3.68 -57.27
CA LYS A 187 -10.13 -4.56 -58.02
C LYS A 187 -10.45 -4.66 -59.52
N GLN A 188 -11.67 -4.31 -59.94
CA GLN A 188 -12.03 -4.24 -61.37
C GLN A 188 -11.60 -2.91 -62.01
N THR A 189 -11.63 -1.80 -61.26
CA THR A 189 -11.18 -0.47 -61.75
C THR A 189 -9.66 -0.25 -61.64
N ALA A 190 -8.97 -0.88 -60.68
CA ALA A 190 -7.52 -0.73 -60.51
C ALA A 190 -6.66 -1.45 -61.58
N LYS A 191 -7.27 -2.24 -62.47
CA LYS A 191 -6.57 -2.93 -63.57
C LYS A 191 -6.55 -2.13 -64.88
N ARG A 192 -7.20 -0.94 -64.93
CA ARG A 192 -7.40 -0.19 -66.18
C ARG A 192 -6.77 1.20 -66.24
N MET A 193 -6.11 1.67 -65.18
CA MET A 193 -5.36 2.93 -65.21
C MET A 193 -4.06 2.81 -64.43
N ASN A 194 -2.98 2.44 -65.12
CA ASN A 194 -1.61 2.82 -64.78
C ASN A 194 -0.67 2.42 -65.92
N LYS A 195 -0.71 3.21 -66.99
CA LYS A 195 0.37 3.28 -67.99
C LYS A 195 0.49 4.71 -68.50
N SER A 196 1.02 5.61 -67.69
CA SER A 196 1.66 6.84 -68.16
C SER A 196 2.13 7.72 -67.00
N GLN A 197 3.40 8.15 -67.11
CA GLN A 197 3.98 9.36 -66.49
C GLN A 197 4.22 9.31 -64.98
N SER A 198 5.29 9.87 -64.42
CA SER A 198 6.44 10.62 -64.94
C SER A 198 7.43 10.75 -63.79
N GLN A 199 8.70 10.85 -64.16
CA GLN A 199 9.85 11.15 -63.31
C GLN A 199 9.70 12.49 -62.57
N ARG A 200 10.25 12.59 -61.34
CA ARG A 200 11.10 13.74 -60.96
C ARG A 200 11.94 13.46 -59.73
N SER A 201 13.19 13.87 -59.87
CA SER A 201 14.38 13.76 -59.04
C SER A 201 14.52 14.93 -58.06
N ARG A 202 15.27 14.72 -56.96
CA ARG A 202 16.17 15.64 -56.18
C ARG A 202 16.41 15.00 -54.79
N LEU A 203 17.56 14.42 -54.46
CA LEU A 203 18.91 14.95 -54.11
C LEU A 203 19.02 15.62 -52.72
N ILE A 204 20.16 15.34 -52.04
CA ILE A 204 20.80 15.97 -50.84
C ILE A 204 20.75 15.09 -49.55
N PRO A 205 21.83 14.99 -48.70
CA PRO A 205 22.65 13.78 -48.62
C PRO A 205 22.71 13.15 -47.22
N LYS A 206 23.31 11.95 -47.15
CA LYS A 206 23.46 11.14 -45.94
C LYS A 206 24.69 11.59 -45.15
N GLN A 207 24.50 11.95 -43.88
CA GLN A 207 25.56 11.86 -42.88
C GLN A 207 25.58 10.48 -42.23
N ALA A 208 26.79 10.00 -41.99
CA ALA A 208 27.14 8.64 -41.63
C ALA A 208 26.66 8.28 -40.21
N VAL A 209 25.94 7.17 -40.11
CA VAL A 209 25.77 6.43 -38.85
C VAL A 209 26.36 5.04 -39.05
N VAL A 210 27.46 4.82 -38.35
CA VAL A 210 28.19 3.55 -38.22
C VAL A 210 27.22 2.47 -37.72
N LYS A 211 26.74 1.62 -38.63
CA LYS A 211 26.05 0.38 -38.28
C LYS A 211 27.09 -0.70 -37.99
N ARG A 212 27.26 -1.02 -36.71
CA ARG A 212 27.93 -2.24 -36.24
C ARG A 212 27.24 -3.47 -36.85
N ASN A 213 27.91 -4.08 -37.82
CA ASN A 213 27.57 -5.40 -38.34
C ASN A 213 27.84 -6.46 -37.26
N LYS A 214 26.79 -6.94 -36.57
CA LYS A 214 26.84 -8.22 -35.86
C LYS A 214 26.57 -9.32 -36.87
N SER A 215 27.65 -9.87 -37.42
CA SER A 215 27.69 -11.15 -38.13
C SER A 215 27.21 -12.26 -37.19
N LYS A 216 25.93 -12.62 -37.27
CA LYS A 216 25.44 -13.90 -36.75
C LYS A 216 25.81 -14.97 -37.78
N SER A 217 26.83 -15.75 -37.47
CA SER A 217 27.18 -16.99 -38.16
C SER A 217 25.94 -17.91 -38.20
N LYS A 218 25.43 -18.13 -39.41
CA LYS A 218 24.44 -19.17 -39.69
C LYS A 218 25.20 -20.49 -39.86
N THR A 219 25.54 -21.15 -38.76
CA THR A 219 25.72 -22.60 -38.78
C THR A 219 24.34 -23.23 -38.92
N SER A 220 23.87 -23.27 -40.18
CA SER A 220 22.74 -24.07 -40.62
C SER A 220 23.15 -25.54 -40.47
N SER A 221 23.00 -26.08 -39.27
CA SER A 221 22.94 -27.51 -39.08
C SER A 221 21.81 -28.03 -39.98
N LYS A 222 22.20 -28.76 -41.03
CA LYS A 222 21.32 -29.63 -41.83
C LYS A 222 20.75 -30.70 -40.89
N ILE A 223 19.83 -30.29 -40.02
CA ILE A 223 18.92 -31.21 -39.36
C ILE A 223 18.01 -31.68 -40.50
N LEU A 224 18.22 -32.92 -40.95
CA LEU A 224 17.30 -33.63 -41.83
C LEU A 224 15.88 -33.31 -41.36
N GLN A 225 15.15 -32.50 -42.13
CA GLN A 225 13.75 -32.22 -41.90
C GLN A 225 13.00 -33.52 -42.18
N ARG A 226 12.94 -34.42 -41.19
CA ARG A 226 11.99 -35.51 -41.20
C ARG A 226 10.61 -34.87 -41.40
N SER A 227 9.99 -35.15 -42.53
CA SER A 227 8.61 -34.75 -42.80
C SER A 227 7.73 -35.44 -41.77
N ILE A 228 7.16 -34.65 -40.86
CA ILE A 228 6.18 -35.14 -39.90
C ILE A 228 4.89 -35.40 -40.66
N ASP A 229 4.39 -36.63 -40.62
CA ASP A 229 3.07 -36.96 -41.14
C ASP A 229 2.00 -36.30 -40.24
N PRO A 230 1.16 -35.40 -40.78
CA PRO A 230 0.05 -34.86 -40.02
C PRO A 230 -0.89 -35.95 -39.48
N ALA A 231 -1.13 -37.05 -40.20
CA ALA A 231 -2.04 -38.09 -39.73
C ALA A 231 -1.54 -38.75 -38.44
N GLU A 232 -0.24 -39.03 -38.34
CA GLU A 232 0.38 -39.55 -37.12
C GLU A 232 0.23 -38.58 -35.95
N VAL A 233 0.50 -37.29 -36.15
CA VAL A 233 0.32 -36.28 -35.09
C VAL A 233 -1.14 -36.14 -34.68
N TYR A 234 -2.07 -36.25 -35.64
CA TYR A 234 -3.50 -36.23 -35.36
C TYR A 234 -3.89 -37.42 -34.48
N GLN A 235 -3.48 -38.63 -34.85
CA GLN A 235 -3.73 -39.85 -34.09
C GLN A 235 -3.19 -39.72 -32.65
N LEU A 236 -1.91 -39.37 -32.50
CA LEU A 236 -1.25 -39.26 -31.20
C LEU A 236 -1.92 -38.19 -30.30
N TYR A 237 -2.44 -37.11 -30.88
CA TYR A 237 -3.07 -36.04 -30.10
C TYR A 237 -4.55 -36.27 -29.81
N PHE A 238 -5.33 -36.59 -30.84
CA PHE A 238 -6.78 -36.66 -30.78
C PHE A 238 -7.30 -38.02 -30.33
N VAL A 239 -6.59 -39.10 -30.66
CA VAL A 239 -7.00 -40.47 -30.30
C VAL A 239 -6.24 -40.92 -29.05
N ASP A 240 -4.91 -40.84 -29.08
CA ASP A 240 -4.09 -41.36 -27.98
C ASP A 240 -3.97 -40.36 -26.81
N GLY A 241 -4.40 -39.12 -27.00
CA GLY A 241 -4.46 -38.10 -25.95
C GLY A 241 -3.10 -37.61 -25.43
N LEU A 242 -2.02 -37.80 -26.20
CA LEU A 242 -0.69 -37.31 -25.81
C LEU A 242 -0.63 -35.78 -25.85
N SER A 243 0.14 -35.20 -24.94
CA SER A 243 0.42 -33.77 -24.99
C SER A 243 1.33 -33.42 -26.17
N MET A 244 1.27 -32.18 -26.67
CA MET A 244 2.18 -31.73 -27.75
C MET A 244 3.67 -31.92 -27.41
N MET A 245 4.02 -31.92 -26.12
CA MET A 245 5.38 -32.15 -25.64
C MET A 245 5.75 -33.63 -25.64
N ASP A 246 4.81 -34.51 -25.28
CA ASP A 246 5.02 -35.96 -25.35
C ASP A 246 5.08 -36.44 -26.80
N ILE A 247 4.22 -35.90 -27.67
CA ILE A 247 4.29 -36.13 -29.12
C ILE A 247 5.64 -35.67 -29.66
N SER A 248 6.08 -34.46 -29.29
CA SER A 248 7.40 -33.95 -29.66
C SER A 248 8.49 -34.93 -29.23
N LYS A 249 8.47 -35.41 -27.98
CA LYS A 249 9.48 -36.35 -27.46
C LYS A 249 9.42 -37.70 -28.18
N LYS A 250 8.22 -38.25 -28.40
CA LYS A 250 7.98 -39.54 -29.09
C LYS A 250 8.48 -39.50 -30.53
N LEU A 251 8.30 -38.38 -31.22
CA LEU A 251 8.77 -38.18 -32.59
C LEU A 251 10.22 -37.65 -32.68
N GLY A 252 10.95 -37.56 -31.56
CA GLY A 252 12.35 -37.16 -31.52
C GLY A 252 12.63 -35.66 -31.67
N PHE A 253 11.62 -34.80 -31.51
CA PHE A 253 11.78 -33.35 -31.51
C PHE A 253 12.14 -32.82 -30.12
N LYS A 254 13.11 -31.89 -30.07
CA LYS A 254 13.55 -31.22 -28.83
C LYS A 254 12.51 -30.26 -28.23
N SER A 255 11.47 -29.88 -28.99
CA SER A 255 10.52 -28.84 -28.63
C SER A 255 9.15 -29.04 -29.27
N SER A 256 8.09 -28.79 -28.49
CA SER A 256 6.68 -28.82 -28.93
C SER A 256 6.33 -27.71 -29.93
N HIS A 257 7.27 -26.81 -30.25
CA HIS A 257 7.06 -25.73 -31.22
C HIS A 257 6.72 -26.27 -32.62
N TYR A 258 7.34 -27.37 -33.04
CA TYR A 258 7.05 -27.99 -34.34
C TYR A 258 5.63 -28.53 -34.41
N ILE A 259 5.19 -29.25 -33.37
CA ILE A 259 3.81 -29.74 -33.25
C ILE A 259 2.83 -28.57 -33.20
N SER A 260 3.13 -27.51 -32.43
CA SER A 260 2.29 -26.31 -32.35
C SER A 260 2.15 -25.60 -33.69
N SER A 261 3.24 -25.51 -34.46
CA SER A 261 3.23 -24.92 -35.80
C SER A 261 2.44 -25.78 -36.80
N LEU A 262 2.54 -27.11 -36.68
CA LEU A 262 1.72 -28.04 -37.46
C LEU A 262 0.22 -27.84 -37.18
N PHE A 263 -0.18 -27.70 -35.91
CA PHE A 263 -1.57 -27.40 -35.53
C PHE A 263 -2.09 -26.11 -36.17
N LYS A 264 -1.27 -25.05 -36.17
CA LYS A 264 -1.63 -23.78 -36.83
C LYS A 264 -1.80 -23.96 -38.33
N ARG A 265 -0.87 -24.68 -38.98
CA ARG A 265 -0.89 -24.93 -40.43
C ARG A 265 -2.10 -25.75 -40.85
N MET A 266 -2.42 -26.81 -40.10
CA MET A 266 -3.57 -27.68 -40.35
C MET A 266 -4.91 -27.09 -39.85
N ARG A 267 -4.88 -25.90 -39.22
CA ARG A 267 -6.04 -25.26 -38.58
C ARG A 267 -6.76 -26.15 -37.56
N TRP A 268 -6.05 -27.11 -36.96
CA TRP A 268 -6.58 -27.88 -35.85
C TRP A 268 -6.72 -26.98 -34.65
N LYS A 269 -7.92 -26.97 -34.05
CA LYS A 269 -8.15 -26.27 -32.79
C LYS A 269 -7.48 -27.12 -31.70
N PRO A 270 -6.41 -26.63 -31.04
CA PRO A 270 -5.89 -27.34 -29.88
C PRO A 270 -7.03 -27.51 -28.88
N PHE A 271 -7.13 -28.68 -28.27
CA PHE A 271 -8.07 -28.87 -27.16
C PHE A 271 -7.55 -28.08 -25.96
N TRP A 272 -7.85 -26.79 -25.92
CA TRP A 272 -7.61 -25.93 -24.76
C TRP A 272 -8.52 -26.40 -23.62
N GLY A 273 -8.08 -27.43 -22.88
CA GLY A 273 -8.74 -27.93 -21.68
C GLY A 273 -9.11 -29.42 -21.64
N ARG A 274 -9.01 -30.19 -22.75
CA ARG A 274 -9.38 -31.62 -22.76
C ARG A 274 -8.28 -32.62 -23.12
N SER A 275 -7.22 -32.24 -23.86
CA SER A 275 -6.18 -33.18 -24.36
C SER A 275 -5.13 -33.62 -23.33
N TYR A 276 -5.54 -33.78 -22.08
CA TYR A 276 -4.68 -34.30 -21.01
C TYR A 276 -5.54 -35.16 -20.07
N ARG A 277 -6.55 -35.82 -20.64
CA ARG A 277 -7.18 -36.96 -20.01
C ARG A 277 -6.23 -38.14 -20.20
N LYS A 278 -5.14 -38.21 -19.41
CA LYS A 278 -4.99 -39.49 -18.71
C LYS A 278 -6.31 -39.61 -17.98
N ASN A 279 -7.09 -40.66 -18.24
CA ASN A 279 -8.30 -40.93 -17.46
C ASN A 279 -7.82 -40.97 -16.02
N VAL A 280 -7.99 -39.84 -15.33
CA VAL A 280 -7.83 -39.78 -13.90
C VAL A 280 -9.03 -40.54 -13.45
N ASP A 281 -8.81 -41.76 -12.98
CA ASP A 281 -9.87 -42.60 -12.47
C ASP A 281 -10.57 -41.79 -11.37
N VAL A 282 -11.82 -41.45 -11.65
CA VAL A 282 -12.62 -40.58 -10.79
C VAL A 282 -12.87 -41.31 -9.47
N ASP A 283 -13.02 -42.63 -9.51
CA ASP A 283 -13.25 -43.45 -8.33
C ASP A 283 -11.99 -43.52 -7.47
N ASP A 284 -10.81 -43.58 -8.07
CA ASP A 284 -9.55 -43.45 -7.32
C ASP A 284 -9.42 -42.08 -6.65
N VAL A 285 -9.75 -40.99 -7.36
CA VAL A 285 -9.73 -39.65 -6.74
C VAL A 285 -10.74 -39.56 -5.60
N TYR A 286 -11.93 -40.15 -5.76
CA TYR A 286 -12.96 -40.18 -4.73
C TYR A 286 -12.49 -41.00 -3.52
N ARG A 287 -12.02 -42.23 -3.73
CA ARG A 287 -11.51 -43.12 -2.68
C ARG A 287 -10.36 -42.46 -1.93
N LEU A 288 -9.32 -42.04 -2.65
CA LEU A 288 -8.14 -41.43 -2.03
C LEU A 288 -8.49 -40.14 -1.26
N TYR A 289 -9.46 -39.36 -1.75
CA TYR A 289 -9.83 -38.11 -1.10
C TYR A 289 -10.83 -38.27 0.05
N TYR A 290 -11.94 -38.96 -0.16
CA TYR A 290 -13.03 -39.03 0.83
C TYR A 290 -12.91 -40.25 1.76
N ILE A 291 -12.33 -41.36 1.30
CA ILE A 291 -12.22 -42.59 2.10
C ILE A 291 -10.87 -42.64 2.82
N GLU A 292 -9.75 -42.46 2.08
CA GLU A 292 -8.40 -42.46 2.67
C GLU A 292 -7.97 -41.09 3.21
N GLU A 293 -8.88 -40.12 3.17
CA GLU A 293 -8.71 -38.79 3.73
C GLU A 293 -7.51 -37.96 3.25
N LEU A 294 -6.89 -38.28 2.11
CA LEU A 294 -5.75 -37.52 1.60
C LEU A 294 -6.15 -36.09 1.18
N THR A 295 -5.24 -35.13 1.36
CA THR A 295 -5.39 -33.78 0.78
C THR A 295 -5.33 -33.86 -0.75
N LYS A 296 -5.85 -32.85 -1.46
CA LYS A 296 -5.77 -32.83 -2.94
C LYS A 296 -4.33 -32.95 -3.46
N GLU A 297 -3.37 -32.40 -2.72
CA GLU A 297 -1.94 -32.55 -3.02
C GLU A 297 -1.45 -33.98 -2.76
N GLY A 298 -1.91 -34.62 -1.67
CA GLY A 298 -1.64 -36.02 -1.38
C GLY A 298 -2.17 -36.96 -2.46
N VAL A 299 -3.44 -36.78 -2.87
CA VAL A 299 -4.05 -37.54 -3.98
C VAL A 299 -3.27 -37.35 -5.27
N ALA A 300 -2.92 -36.10 -5.60
CA ALA A 300 -2.13 -35.76 -6.77
C ALA A 300 -0.77 -36.48 -6.78
N ARG A 301 -0.07 -36.47 -5.64
CA ARG A 301 1.21 -37.15 -5.46
C ARG A 301 1.08 -38.67 -5.57
N LYS A 302 0.06 -39.27 -4.95
CA LYS A 302 -0.20 -40.72 -4.96
C LYS A 302 -0.51 -41.23 -6.36
N LEU A 303 -1.30 -40.48 -7.13
CA LEU A 303 -1.66 -40.81 -8.51
C LEU A 303 -0.60 -40.37 -9.54
N GLY A 304 0.48 -39.72 -9.11
CA GLY A 304 1.52 -39.23 -10.02
C GLY A 304 1.02 -38.16 -11.01
N ILE A 305 0.01 -37.38 -10.64
CA ILE A 305 -0.61 -36.35 -11.49
C ILE A 305 -0.53 -34.96 -10.84
N PRO A 306 -0.53 -33.86 -11.60
CA PRO A 306 -0.52 -32.51 -11.04
C PRO A 306 -1.79 -32.20 -10.22
N GLU A 307 -1.67 -31.47 -9.11
CA GLU A 307 -2.80 -31.08 -8.26
C GLU A 307 -3.90 -30.31 -9.02
N SER A 308 -3.53 -29.56 -10.06
CA SER A 308 -4.48 -28.88 -10.94
C SER A 308 -5.45 -29.84 -11.63
N ARG A 309 -5.05 -31.10 -11.88
CA ARG A 309 -5.94 -32.16 -12.41
C ARG A 309 -6.99 -32.56 -11.42
N ILE A 310 -6.59 -32.81 -10.17
CA ILE A 310 -7.52 -33.12 -9.08
C ILE A 310 -8.53 -31.98 -8.93
N ARG A 311 -8.09 -30.71 -9.00
CA ARG A 311 -9.02 -29.56 -8.93
C ARG A 311 -10.03 -29.53 -10.09
N ILE A 312 -9.64 -29.96 -11.29
CA ILE A 312 -10.55 -30.07 -12.44
C ILE A 312 -11.57 -31.18 -12.19
N VAL A 313 -11.14 -32.37 -11.75
CA VAL A 313 -12.05 -33.48 -11.40
C VAL A 313 -13.09 -33.02 -10.37
N PHE A 314 -12.67 -32.32 -9.32
CA PHE A 314 -13.60 -31.76 -8.33
C PHE A 314 -14.61 -30.79 -8.93
N LYS A 315 -14.16 -29.94 -9.85
CA LYS A 315 -15.03 -28.96 -10.49
C LYS A 315 -16.03 -29.63 -11.43
N ASP A 316 -15.57 -30.61 -12.22
CA ASP A 316 -16.37 -31.31 -13.22
C ASP A 316 -17.41 -32.22 -12.55
N MET A 317 -17.03 -32.87 -11.44
CA MET A 317 -17.94 -33.72 -10.64
C MET A 317 -18.81 -32.92 -9.65
N GLY A 318 -18.63 -31.59 -9.56
CA GLY A 318 -19.34 -30.76 -8.58
C GLY A 318 -19.00 -31.09 -7.12
N TRP A 319 -17.90 -31.79 -6.87
CA TRP A 319 -17.48 -32.19 -5.53
C TRP A 319 -17.06 -30.97 -4.71
N LYS A 320 -17.68 -30.82 -3.55
CA LYS A 320 -17.25 -29.84 -2.56
C LYS A 320 -15.91 -30.31 -2.01
N SER A 321 -14.91 -29.42 -2.04
CA SER A 321 -13.71 -29.69 -1.26
C SER A 321 -14.15 -29.98 0.17
N ARG A 322 -13.57 -30.99 0.82
CA ARG A 322 -13.60 -31.07 2.28
C ARG A 322 -13.07 -29.73 2.76
N ILE A 323 -14.00 -28.83 3.07
CA ILE A 323 -13.73 -27.72 3.95
C ILE A 323 -13.17 -28.48 5.14
N ARG A 324 -11.95 -28.15 5.59
CA ARG A 324 -11.52 -28.62 6.91
C ARG A 324 -12.70 -28.26 7.81
N SER A 325 -13.48 -29.26 8.22
CA SER A 325 -14.49 -29.07 9.22
C SER A 325 -13.66 -28.69 10.42
N PHE A 326 -13.59 -27.40 10.63
CA PHE A 326 -13.07 -26.88 11.87
C PHE A 326 -14.19 -27.15 12.85
N ASP A 327 -13.88 -27.85 13.93
CA ASP A 327 -14.88 -28.23 14.93
C ASP A 327 -15.47 -26.99 15.60
N SER A 328 -14.79 -25.84 15.46
CA SER A 328 -15.26 -24.52 15.85
C SER A 328 -14.83 -23.40 14.89
N GLU A 329 -15.54 -22.26 14.91
CA GLU A 329 -15.11 -21.05 14.20
C GLU A 329 -13.78 -20.50 14.75
N GLU A 330 -13.46 -20.77 16.03
CA GLU A 330 -12.17 -20.40 16.64
C GLU A 330 -11.00 -21.13 15.98
N GLU A 331 -11.13 -22.43 15.77
CA GLU A 331 -10.11 -23.25 15.10
C GLU A 331 -9.90 -22.80 13.65
N ARG A 332 -10.99 -22.43 12.95
CA ARG A 332 -10.92 -21.84 11.61
C ARG A 332 -10.15 -20.52 11.59
N VAL A 333 -10.42 -19.63 12.55
CA VAL A 333 -9.71 -18.35 12.69
C VAL A 333 -8.24 -18.58 12.99
N LEU A 334 -7.93 -19.54 13.87
CA LEU A 334 -6.56 -19.91 14.24
C LEU A 334 -5.78 -20.48 13.05
N ALA A 335 -6.36 -21.42 12.30
CA ALA A 335 -5.74 -21.99 11.10
C ALA A 335 -5.52 -20.94 9.99
N LYS A 336 -6.46 -19.99 9.84
CA LYS A 336 -6.29 -18.86 8.91
C LYS A 336 -5.16 -17.94 9.34
N LYS A 337 -5.05 -17.64 10.64
CA LYS A 337 -3.95 -16.85 11.23
C LYS A 337 -2.61 -17.55 11.06
N GLU A 338 -2.56 -18.86 11.30
CA GLU A 338 -1.35 -19.68 11.11
C GLU A 338 -0.92 -19.72 9.63
N GLY A 339 -1.85 -19.92 8.69
CA GLY A 339 -1.56 -19.88 7.25
C GLY A 339 -1.07 -18.51 6.78
N ALA A 340 -1.65 -17.43 7.31
CA ALA A 340 -1.17 -16.07 7.06
C ALA A 340 0.24 -15.83 7.65
N ASN A 341 0.51 -16.33 8.86
CA ASN A 341 1.81 -16.27 9.50
C ASN A 341 2.88 -17.05 8.72
N LYS A 342 2.59 -18.29 8.30
CA LYS A 342 3.49 -19.10 7.46
C LYS A 342 3.80 -18.39 6.13
N THR A 343 2.79 -17.79 5.51
CA THR A 343 2.98 -17.01 4.28
C THR A 343 3.84 -15.77 4.53
N SER A 344 3.60 -15.05 5.62
CA SER A 344 4.37 -13.87 6.03
C SER A 344 5.83 -14.22 6.33
N GLN A 345 6.09 -15.34 7.02
CA GLN A 345 7.42 -15.86 7.30
C GLN A 345 8.16 -16.25 6.01
N ARG A 346 7.51 -16.97 5.09
CA ARG A 346 8.11 -17.29 3.78
C ARG A 346 8.45 -16.05 2.97
N ILE A 347 7.57 -15.04 2.98
CA ILE A 347 7.83 -13.75 2.34
C ILE A 347 9.02 -13.06 3.00
N LYS A 348 9.07 -13.00 4.34
CA LYS A 348 10.18 -12.42 5.09
C LYS A 348 11.49 -13.11 4.72
N PHE A 349 11.54 -14.44 4.79
CA PHE A 349 12.71 -15.24 4.42
C PHE A 349 13.18 -14.96 2.99
N LEU A 350 12.27 -14.99 2.01
CA LEU A 350 12.63 -14.69 0.61
C LEU A 350 13.22 -13.29 0.44
N ARG A 351 12.74 -12.31 1.21
CA ARG A 351 13.28 -10.94 1.16
C ARG A 351 14.67 -10.87 1.77
N GLU A 352 14.90 -11.56 2.88
CA GLU A 352 16.20 -11.61 3.55
C GLU A 352 17.23 -12.32 2.68
N VAL A 353 16.87 -13.43 2.03
CA VAL A 353 17.75 -14.15 1.10
C VAL A 353 18.08 -13.31 -0.13
N LYS A 354 17.08 -12.61 -0.72
CA LYS A 354 17.31 -11.84 -1.96
C LYS A 354 17.98 -10.49 -1.75
N PHE A 355 17.66 -9.78 -0.67
CA PHE A 355 18.06 -8.38 -0.49
C PHE A 355 18.87 -8.14 0.78
N GLY A 356 19.13 -9.18 1.57
CA GLY A 356 19.79 -9.08 2.87
C GLY A 356 18.87 -8.63 4.00
N THR A 357 19.43 -8.62 5.22
CA THR A 357 18.75 -8.20 6.46
C THR A 357 19.09 -6.76 6.87
N LYS A 358 20.15 -6.18 6.28
CA LYS A 358 20.65 -4.85 6.59
C LYS A 358 20.13 -3.82 5.58
N CYS A 359 19.87 -2.61 6.05
CA CYS A 359 19.60 -1.47 5.19
C CYS A 359 20.82 -1.18 4.32
N ARG A 360 20.66 -1.08 3.00
CA ARG A 360 21.75 -0.83 2.05
C ARG A 360 22.44 0.52 2.28
N LEU A 361 21.74 1.51 2.82
CA LEU A 361 22.31 2.85 3.07
C LEU A 361 22.85 3.02 4.49
N CYS A 362 22.04 2.74 5.52
CA CYS A 362 22.47 2.98 6.91
C CYS A 362 23.09 1.76 7.61
N GLY A 363 23.06 0.56 7.01
CA GLY A 363 23.57 -0.67 7.62
C GLY A 363 22.71 -1.27 8.74
N GLU A 364 21.72 -0.54 9.27
CA GLU A 364 20.89 -1.01 10.38
C GLU A 364 20.02 -2.23 10.03
N ILE A 365 19.91 -3.16 10.98
CA ILE A 365 18.99 -4.31 10.92
C ILE A 365 17.63 -3.85 11.43
N ARG A 366 16.76 -3.39 10.52
CA ARG A 366 15.40 -2.92 10.84
C ARG A 366 14.39 -3.54 9.88
N MET A 367 13.09 -3.27 10.10
CA MET A 367 12.06 -3.62 9.14
C MET A 367 12.35 -2.98 7.79
N LEU A 368 12.87 -3.78 6.87
CA LEU A 368 13.24 -3.31 5.54
C LEU A 368 11.96 -3.09 4.74
N ALA A 369 11.95 -2.05 3.92
CA ALA A 369 11.17 -1.90 2.70
C ALA A 369 12.10 -2.25 1.52
N ILE A 370 11.54 -2.56 0.36
CA ILE A 370 12.32 -2.78 -0.86
C ILE A 370 12.04 -1.57 -1.75
N HIS A 371 13.10 -0.95 -2.25
CA HIS A 371 13.10 0.24 -3.07
C HIS A 371 13.61 -0.09 -4.47
N LYS A 372 13.05 0.50 -5.52
CA LYS A 372 13.63 0.38 -6.86
C LYS A 372 14.74 1.39 -7.03
N LYS A 373 15.90 0.97 -7.54
CA LYS A 373 17.03 1.87 -7.77
C LYS A 373 16.76 2.93 -8.85
N ASP A 374 15.75 2.75 -9.68
CA ASP A 374 15.31 3.73 -10.69
C ASP A 374 14.43 4.86 -10.12
N GLY A 375 14.11 4.85 -8.82
CA GLY A 375 13.25 5.85 -8.18
C GLY A 375 11.75 5.70 -8.51
N VAL A 376 11.37 4.77 -9.39
CA VAL A 376 9.98 4.61 -9.81
C VAL A 376 9.13 4.11 -8.65
N LYS A 377 8.11 4.89 -8.31
CA LYS A 377 7.12 4.54 -7.29
C LYS A 377 6.52 3.17 -7.56
N HIS A 378 6.53 2.32 -6.54
CA HIS A 378 5.96 0.99 -6.60
C HIS A 378 4.87 0.82 -5.56
N ASN A 379 3.91 -0.07 -5.85
CA ASN A 379 2.85 -0.37 -4.90
C ASN A 379 3.43 -1.14 -3.70
N ARG A 380 3.17 -0.65 -2.48
CA ARG A 380 3.58 -1.27 -1.21
C ARG A 380 3.19 -2.74 -1.12
N HIS A 381 2.09 -3.15 -1.75
CA HIS A 381 1.59 -4.53 -1.75
C HIS A 381 2.41 -5.51 -2.59
N LEU A 382 3.21 -5.03 -3.56
CA LEU A 382 4.04 -5.92 -4.40
C LEU A 382 5.07 -6.67 -3.56
N LEU A 383 5.59 -6.04 -2.51
CA LEU A 383 6.59 -6.60 -1.61
C LEU A 383 6.04 -7.74 -0.72
N TRP A 384 4.72 -7.91 -0.70
CA TRP A 384 4.02 -8.96 0.04
C TRP A 384 3.49 -10.07 -0.88
N LYS A 385 3.86 -10.05 -2.17
CA LYS A 385 3.47 -11.08 -3.12
C LYS A 385 4.67 -11.97 -3.44
N MET A 386 4.59 -13.23 -3.03
CA MET A 386 5.64 -14.23 -3.26
C MET A 386 6.04 -14.34 -4.74
N LYS A 387 5.05 -14.37 -5.66
CA LYS A 387 5.29 -14.38 -7.11
C LYS A 387 6.14 -13.19 -7.58
N PHE A 388 5.88 -12.01 -7.03
CA PHE A 388 6.63 -10.80 -7.38
C PHE A 388 8.08 -10.89 -6.88
N LEU A 389 8.28 -11.29 -5.62
CA LEU A 389 9.61 -11.46 -5.05
C LEU A 389 10.46 -12.45 -5.85
N HIS A 390 9.88 -13.55 -6.34
CA HIS A 390 10.60 -14.48 -7.22
C HIS A 390 11.01 -13.84 -8.56
N SER A 391 10.13 -13.05 -9.18
CA SER A 391 10.39 -12.42 -10.48
C SER A 391 11.29 -11.19 -10.44
N VAL A 392 11.48 -10.58 -9.26
CA VAL A 392 12.30 -9.37 -9.13
C VAL A 392 13.78 -9.73 -9.21
N ASP A 393 14.46 -9.01 -10.09
CA ASP A 393 15.92 -8.93 -10.16
C ASP A 393 16.48 -8.17 -8.95
N PRO A 394 17.31 -8.79 -8.09
CA PRO A 394 17.91 -8.14 -6.94
C PRO A 394 18.72 -6.89 -7.28
N ASP A 395 19.35 -6.84 -8.47
CA ASP A 395 20.27 -5.74 -8.81
C ASP A 395 19.54 -4.43 -9.09
N GLY A 396 18.30 -4.49 -9.57
CA GLY A 396 17.44 -3.32 -9.78
C GLY A 396 16.76 -2.79 -8.51
N TRP A 397 16.98 -3.42 -7.36
CA TRP A 397 16.28 -3.11 -6.11
C TRP A 397 17.23 -3.07 -4.92
N ALA A 398 16.79 -2.44 -3.83
CA ALA A 398 17.56 -2.35 -2.60
C ALA A 398 16.67 -2.51 -1.37
N ALA A 399 17.16 -3.21 -0.35
CA ALA A 399 16.53 -3.23 0.96
C ALA A 399 16.91 -1.98 1.75
N LEU A 400 15.92 -1.22 2.21
CA LEU A 400 16.09 0.00 2.98
C LEU A 400 15.24 -0.03 4.24
N CYS A 401 15.73 0.46 5.38
CA CYS A 401 14.84 0.69 6.52
C CYS A 401 13.77 1.75 6.15
N VAL A 402 12.63 1.77 6.86
CA VAL A 402 11.53 2.70 6.53
C VAL A 402 11.94 4.18 6.46
N PRO A 403 12.78 4.70 7.38
CA PRO A 403 13.33 6.05 7.26
C PRO A 403 14.13 6.25 5.97
N CYS A 404 15.08 5.34 5.68
CA CYS A 404 15.89 5.41 4.46
C CYS A 404 15.06 5.34 3.20
N HIS A 405 14.05 4.46 3.16
CA HIS A 405 13.15 4.36 2.01
C HIS A 405 12.42 5.68 1.73
N ARG A 406 11.92 6.37 2.77
CA ARG A 406 11.25 7.67 2.59
C ARG A 406 12.23 8.76 2.16
N GLY A 407 13.40 8.76 2.79
CA GLY A 407 14.49 9.66 2.47
C GLY A 407 14.93 9.58 1.02
N VAL A 408 15.19 8.36 0.52
CA VAL A 408 15.56 8.12 -0.88
C VAL A 408 14.48 8.61 -1.83
N HIS A 409 13.21 8.28 -1.62
CA HIS A 409 12.12 8.81 -2.45
C HIS A 409 12.13 10.34 -2.50
N TRP A 410 12.42 11.00 -1.38
CA TRP A 410 12.53 12.46 -1.36
C TRP A 410 13.76 12.98 -2.11
N MET A 411 14.94 12.39 -1.89
CA MET A 411 16.16 12.79 -2.59
C MET A 411 16.04 12.62 -4.11
N MET A 412 15.43 11.51 -4.55
CA MET A 412 15.24 11.24 -5.98
C MET A 412 14.12 12.11 -6.58
N ASP A 413 12.98 12.27 -5.89
CA ASP A 413 11.84 13.04 -6.40
C ASP A 413 12.05 14.56 -6.33
N SER A 414 12.85 15.05 -5.38
CA SER A 414 12.92 16.50 -5.04
C SER A 414 14.31 17.09 -5.14
N LEU A 415 15.36 16.29 -5.29
CA LEU A 415 16.74 16.77 -5.44
C LEU A 415 17.47 16.06 -6.60
N MET A 416 16.74 15.28 -7.41
CA MET A 416 17.24 14.58 -8.59
C MET A 416 18.46 13.68 -8.40
N TYR A 417 18.74 13.25 -7.16
CA TYR A 417 19.86 12.36 -6.89
C TYR A 417 19.64 11.00 -7.56
N GLY A 418 20.66 10.51 -8.24
CA GLY A 418 20.72 9.15 -8.75
C GLY A 418 20.97 8.13 -7.63
N TRP A 419 20.55 6.88 -7.84
CA TRP A 419 20.81 5.83 -6.85
C TRP A 419 22.31 5.61 -6.58
N GLN A 420 23.16 5.65 -7.61
CA GLN A 420 24.61 5.46 -7.43
C GLN A 420 25.25 6.56 -6.58
N GLU A 421 24.74 7.79 -6.67
CA GLU A 421 25.21 8.93 -5.87
C GLU A 421 24.83 8.74 -4.40
N LEU A 422 23.57 8.37 -4.13
CA LEU A 422 23.10 8.09 -2.77
C LEU A 422 23.85 6.92 -2.13
N GLU A 423 24.14 5.87 -2.91
CA GLU A 423 24.94 4.73 -2.45
C GLU A 423 26.37 5.18 -2.12
N SER A 424 26.98 5.99 -2.98
CA SER A 424 28.33 6.52 -2.78
C SER A 424 28.42 7.41 -1.53
N LEU A 425 27.44 8.29 -1.29
CA LEU A 425 27.34 9.11 -0.07
C LEU A 425 27.21 8.24 1.19
N ALA A 426 26.37 7.22 1.13
CA ALA A 426 26.20 6.28 2.23
C ALA A 426 27.48 5.49 2.53
N LEU A 427 28.21 5.04 1.50
CA LEU A 427 29.49 4.35 1.68
C LEU A 427 30.55 5.26 2.32
N ARG A 428 30.69 6.51 1.86
CA ARG A 428 31.64 7.48 2.45
C ARG A 428 31.37 7.68 3.94
N LYS A 429 30.09 7.78 4.33
CA LYS A 429 29.72 7.91 5.74
C LYS A 429 30.05 6.65 6.55
N GLN A 430 29.82 5.47 6.00
CA GLN A 430 30.18 4.23 6.69
C GLN A 430 31.69 4.14 6.92
N GLN A 431 32.49 4.60 5.95
CA GLN A 431 33.95 4.68 6.06
C GLN A 431 34.41 5.76 7.06
N SER A 432 33.71 6.90 7.16
CA SER A 432 34.05 7.92 8.15
C SER A 432 33.79 7.44 9.57
N ILE A 433 32.70 6.72 9.81
CA ILE A 433 32.38 6.16 11.14
C ILE A 433 33.46 5.18 11.62
N THR A 434 34.08 4.42 10.72
CA THR A 434 35.15 3.48 11.09
C THR A 434 36.49 4.17 11.37
N ASN A 435 36.71 5.37 10.82
CA ASN A 435 38.00 6.06 10.90
C ASN A 435 38.07 7.12 11.99
N THR A 436 36.94 7.61 12.50
CA THR A 436 36.92 8.73 13.44
C THR A 436 36.67 8.24 14.87
N GLN A 437 37.74 8.07 15.65
CA GLN A 437 37.69 8.08 17.13
C GLN A 437 37.92 9.48 17.73
N GLU A 438 38.16 10.51 16.92
CA GLU A 438 38.33 11.87 17.43
C GLU A 438 36.98 12.47 17.83
N PRO A 439 36.82 12.92 19.08
CA PRO A 439 35.61 13.59 19.53
C PRO A 439 35.38 14.85 18.71
N LEU A 440 34.19 14.96 18.11
CA LEU A 440 33.77 16.15 17.37
C LEU A 440 33.78 17.35 18.34
N GLU A 441 34.79 18.22 18.22
CA GLU A 441 34.83 19.46 19.00
C GLU A 441 33.55 20.26 18.70
N LEU A 442 32.74 20.46 19.73
CA LEU A 442 31.53 21.25 19.63
C LEU A 442 31.97 22.71 19.44
N PRO A 443 31.53 23.41 18.37
CA PRO A 443 31.71 24.85 18.30
C PRO A 443 31.11 25.47 19.57
N SER A 444 31.88 26.33 20.24
CA SER A 444 31.39 27.04 21.42
C SER A 444 30.17 27.88 21.04
N ASP A 445 29.15 27.89 21.91
CA ASP A 445 27.87 28.60 21.72
C ASP A 445 28.02 30.15 21.69
N ASP A 446 29.26 30.66 21.67
CA ASP A 446 29.59 32.09 21.75
C ASP A 446 29.80 32.76 20.39
N THR A 447 29.34 32.16 19.29
CA THR A 447 29.41 32.86 18.00
C THR A 447 28.50 34.10 18.04
N PRO A 448 29.06 35.32 17.90
CA PRO A 448 28.29 36.54 18.06
C PRO A 448 27.25 36.61 16.95
N SER A 449 25.98 36.53 17.36
CA SER A 449 24.83 36.80 16.49
C SER A 449 25.08 38.08 15.68
N SER A 450 24.89 38.02 14.36
CA SER A 450 25.24 39.14 13.49
C SER A 450 24.56 40.43 14.01
N SER A 451 25.33 41.51 14.15
CA SER A 451 24.87 42.82 14.65
C SER A 451 23.55 43.30 14.03
N LYS A 452 23.27 42.87 12.80
CA LYS A 452 22.02 43.11 12.06
C LYS A 452 20.80 42.44 12.71
N TYR A 453 20.93 41.20 13.18
CA TYR A 453 19.85 40.45 13.84
C TYR A 453 19.44 41.09 15.17
N LEU A 454 20.41 41.46 16.01
CA LEU A 454 20.15 42.11 17.30
C LEU A 454 19.41 43.44 17.14
N LYS A 455 19.70 44.21 16.08
CA LYS A 455 19.01 45.47 15.77
C LYS A 455 17.55 45.26 15.35
N LEU A 456 17.29 44.28 14.49
CA LEU A 456 15.92 43.96 14.05
C LEU A 456 15.08 43.45 15.23
N ARG A 457 15.68 42.58 16.06
CA ARG A 457 15.06 42.00 17.26
C ARG A 457 14.62 43.04 18.28
N ARG A 458 15.40 44.11 18.49
CA ARG A 458 15.07 45.17 19.46
C ARG A 458 13.90 46.05 19.03
N LYS A 459 13.59 46.10 17.73
CA LYS A 459 12.60 47.00 17.15
C LYS A 459 11.29 46.31 16.73
N PHE A 460 11.19 44.99 16.90
CA PHE A 460 10.02 44.24 16.45
C PHE A 460 8.93 44.21 17.53
N GLU A 461 7.76 44.76 17.21
CA GLU A 461 6.60 44.87 18.12
C GLU A 461 5.50 43.83 17.86
N GLY A 462 5.64 43.01 16.82
CA GLY A 462 4.66 41.99 16.43
C GLY A 462 4.69 40.71 17.27
N ASP A 463 3.76 39.80 16.96
CA ASP A 463 3.63 38.55 17.70
C ASP A 463 4.71 37.50 17.34
N SER A 464 4.72 36.36 18.05
CA SER A 464 5.71 35.29 17.82
C SER A 464 5.68 34.68 16.41
N ALA A 465 4.53 34.71 15.73
CA ALA A 465 4.37 34.19 14.38
C ALA A 465 4.90 35.20 13.36
N GLU A 466 4.55 36.47 13.52
CA GLU A 466 5.06 37.57 12.68
C GLU A 466 6.58 37.69 12.82
N LEU A 467 7.12 37.56 14.05
CA LEU A 467 8.56 37.59 14.30
C LEU A 467 9.27 36.42 13.59
N ARG A 468 8.68 35.22 13.64
CA ARG A 468 9.20 34.04 12.92
C ARG A 468 9.21 34.31 11.42
N ASP A 469 8.09 34.78 10.87
CA ASP A 469 7.94 34.96 9.43
C ASP A 469 8.83 36.10 8.92
N ALA A 470 9.06 37.14 9.72
CA ALA A 470 10.01 38.21 9.42
C ALA A 470 11.48 37.71 9.35
N PHE A 471 11.87 36.74 10.18
CA PHE A 471 13.24 36.23 10.22
C PHE A 471 13.51 35.05 9.29
N PHE A 472 12.56 34.11 9.21
CA PHE A 472 12.75 32.84 8.51
C PHE A 472 11.90 32.73 7.23
N GLY A 473 11.02 33.71 6.96
CA GLY A 473 10.01 33.61 5.93
C GLY A 473 8.82 32.75 6.35
N ASP A 474 7.69 32.96 5.69
CA ASP A 474 6.43 32.21 5.82
C ASP A 474 6.33 31.03 4.83
N ALA A 475 7.35 30.86 3.99
CA ALA A 475 7.44 29.85 2.94
C ALA A 475 8.54 28.83 3.23
N CYS A 476 8.32 27.58 2.82
CA CYS A 476 9.34 26.55 2.91
C CYS A 476 10.55 26.86 2.01
N ASN A 477 11.77 26.80 2.56
CA ASN A 477 13.00 27.10 1.81
C ASN A 477 13.28 26.17 0.61
N PHE A 478 12.68 24.97 0.57
CA PHE A 478 12.83 24.04 -0.57
C PHE A 478 11.72 24.20 -1.62
N CYS A 479 10.44 24.17 -1.22
CA CYS A 479 9.33 24.10 -2.17
C CYS A 479 8.51 25.39 -2.29
N GLY A 480 8.89 26.47 -1.61
CA GLY A 480 8.18 27.75 -1.63
C GLY A 480 6.76 27.72 -1.04
N ALA A 481 6.28 26.56 -0.57
CA ALA A 481 4.93 26.43 -0.06
C ALA A 481 4.77 27.24 1.22
N THR A 482 3.84 28.20 1.18
CA THR A 482 3.43 28.99 2.33
C THR A 482 2.52 28.17 3.25
N SER A 483 2.59 28.47 4.54
CA SER A 483 1.72 27.87 5.53
C SER A 483 0.33 28.51 5.43
N ASN A 484 -0.56 27.97 4.61
CA ASN A 484 -1.92 28.52 4.54
C ASN A 484 -2.67 28.38 5.89
N GLU A 485 -2.33 27.43 6.76
CA GLU A 485 -2.98 27.26 8.09
C GLU A 485 -2.12 26.54 9.16
N ARG A 486 -0.84 26.20 8.89
CA ARG A 486 -0.03 25.35 9.79
C ARG A 486 1.38 25.87 9.96
N LYS A 487 1.72 26.27 11.20
CA LYS A 487 3.07 26.72 11.62
C LYS A 487 4.16 25.91 10.92
N ILE A 488 4.98 26.58 10.10
CA ILE A 488 6.13 25.99 9.44
C ILE A 488 7.19 25.65 10.50
N PRO A 489 7.60 24.37 10.62
CA PRO A 489 8.72 24.01 11.46
C PRO A 489 10.00 24.76 11.07
N ILE A 490 10.71 25.26 12.07
CA ILE A 490 12.09 25.70 11.93
C ILE A 490 13.02 24.50 12.10
N HIS A 491 14.15 24.51 11.39
CA HIS A 491 15.15 23.45 11.32
C HIS A 491 16.55 24.04 11.51
N ARG A 492 17.46 23.31 12.18
CA ARG A 492 18.87 23.71 12.30
C ARG A 492 19.65 23.29 11.05
N LYS A 493 20.36 24.20 10.42
CA LYS A 493 21.25 23.94 9.27
C LYS A 493 22.40 22.99 9.59
N ASP A 494 22.70 22.72 10.86
CA ASP A 494 23.68 21.70 11.27
C ASP A 494 23.07 20.28 11.41
N GLY A 495 21.76 20.15 11.22
CA GLY A 495 21.04 18.87 11.25
C GLY A 495 20.77 18.31 12.65
N ARG A 496 21.22 18.99 13.71
CA ARG A 496 21.02 18.54 15.10
C ARG A 496 19.53 18.51 15.43
N LEU A 497 19.11 17.46 16.13
CA LEU A 497 17.73 17.33 16.60
C LEU A 497 17.42 18.45 17.60
N HIS A 498 16.25 19.06 17.46
CA HIS A 498 15.75 20.07 18.37
C HIS A 498 14.37 19.64 18.88
N SER A 499 14.04 20.02 20.11
CA SER A 499 12.73 19.67 20.68
C SER A 499 11.61 20.48 20.02
N GLU A 500 10.46 19.85 19.80
CA GLU A 500 9.27 20.52 19.25
C GLU A 500 8.69 21.58 20.20
N ARG A 501 9.07 21.55 21.49
CA ARG A 501 8.69 22.57 22.47
C ARG A 501 9.49 23.85 22.28
N LEU A 502 10.76 23.73 21.92
CA LEU A 502 11.64 24.87 21.66
C LEU A 502 11.10 25.71 20.50
N THR A 503 10.54 25.08 19.48
CA THR A 503 10.02 25.79 18.30
C THR A 503 8.63 26.41 18.49
N LYS A 504 8.06 26.37 19.70
CA LYS A 504 6.70 26.87 19.99
C LYS A 504 6.64 28.09 20.91
N SER A 505 7.72 28.41 21.64
CA SER A 505 7.71 29.55 22.55
C SER A 505 8.33 30.80 21.92
N GLU A 506 7.68 31.94 22.11
CA GLU A 506 8.16 33.25 21.65
C GLU A 506 9.57 33.58 22.16
N LYS A 507 9.84 33.26 23.44
CA LYS A 507 11.17 33.42 24.04
C LYS A 507 12.25 32.68 23.26
N HIS A 508 11.90 31.57 22.61
CA HIS A 508 12.84 30.79 21.85
C HIS A 508 13.14 31.42 20.50
N PHE A 509 12.14 31.90 19.75
CA PHE A 509 12.40 32.56 18.47
C PHE A 509 13.35 33.76 18.61
N ARG A 510 13.30 34.46 19.75
CA ARG A 510 14.21 35.57 20.05
C ARG A 510 15.68 35.15 20.13
N ILE A 511 16.00 33.89 20.44
CA ILE A 511 17.39 33.40 20.55
C ILE A 511 17.89 32.66 19.29
N LEU A 512 17.04 32.44 18.29
CA LEU A 512 17.45 31.67 17.11
C LEU A 512 18.15 32.56 16.09
N ASN A 513 19.33 32.13 15.65
CA ASN A 513 20.09 32.82 14.62
C ASN A 513 19.61 32.41 13.20
N PRO A 514 19.16 33.32 12.33
CA PRO A 514 18.80 33.00 10.93
C PRO A 514 19.93 32.37 10.12
N ASP A 515 21.18 32.59 10.52
CA ASP A 515 22.33 31.96 9.89
C ASP A 515 22.44 30.48 10.25
N GLU A 516 21.84 30.03 11.36
CA GLU A 516 21.84 28.63 11.81
C GLU A 516 20.51 27.91 11.59
N TRP A 517 19.42 28.65 11.36
CA TRP A 517 18.06 28.09 11.30
C TRP A 517 17.32 28.46 10.01
N VAL A 518 16.39 27.60 9.59
CA VAL A 518 15.62 27.74 8.36
C VAL A 518 14.18 27.24 8.52
N SER A 519 13.26 27.82 7.75
CA SER A 519 11.86 27.40 7.68
C SER A 519 11.67 26.25 6.68
N LEU A 520 11.14 25.11 7.16
CA LEU A 520 10.85 23.94 6.34
C LEU A 520 9.44 23.43 6.59
N CYS A 521 8.66 23.17 5.54
CA CYS A 521 7.37 22.50 5.73
C CYS A 521 7.58 21.12 6.37
N SER A 522 6.56 20.57 7.04
CA SER A 522 6.72 19.32 7.81
C SER A 522 7.23 18.12 6.98
N LYS A 523 6.99 18.12 5.67
CA LYS A 523 7.54 17.11 4.74
C LYS A 523 9.05 17.29 4.58
N HIS A 524 9.51 18.48 4.21
CA HIS A 524 10.93 18.79 4.03
C HIS A 524 11.71 18.71 5.33
N HIS A 525 11.15 19.20 6.45
CA HIS A 525 11.78 19.16 7.77
C HIS A 525 12.22 17.73 8.16
N ARG A 526 11.32 16.76 8.01
CA ARG A 526 11.62 15.35 8.30
C ARG A 526 12.69 14.77 7.38
N HIS A 527 12.65 15.11 6.09
CA HIS A 527 13.58 14.55 5.12
C HIS A 527 14.97 15.17 5.24
N VAL A 528 15.09 16.48 5.47
CA VAL A 528 16.38 17.16 5.70
C VAL A 528 17.06 16.56 6.93
N HIS A 529 16.37 16.39 8.07
CA HIS A 529 16.97 15.70 9.22
C HIS A 529 17.46 14.30 8.87
N TRP A 530 16.66 13.53 8.13
CA TRP A 530 17.09 12.20 7.71
C TRP A 530 18.32 12.27 6.81
N THR A 531 18.36 13.18 5.83
CA THR A 531 19.43 13.28 4.85
C THR A 531 20.73 13.70 5.50
N MET A 532 20.71 14.74 6.32
CA MET A 532 21.88 15.18 7.08
C MET A 532 22.37 14.08 8.02
N ALA A 533 21.46 13.49 8.81
CA ALA A 533 21.83 12.46 9.77
C ALA A 533 22.26 11.14 9.10
N THR A 534 21.73 10.79 7.93
CA THR A 534 21.95 9.47 7.30
C THR A 534 23.03 9.50 6.23
N LEU A 535 23.13 10.58 5.46
CA LEU A 535 24.08 10.73 4.35
C LEU A 535 25.22 11.70 4.66
N ASN A 536 25.21 12.32 5.84
CA ASN A 536 26.22 13.31 6.26
C ASN A 536 26.35 14.50 5.29
N LEU A 537 25.25 14.87 4.65
CA LEU A 537 25.19 16.06 3.81
C LEU A 537 25.06 17.31 4.67
N LYS A 538 25.81 18.37 4.32
CA LYS A 538 25.69 19.69 4.93
C LYS A 538 24.48 20.41 4.32
N TRP A 539 23.99 21.42 5.03
CA TRP A 539 22.87 22.23 4.55
C TRP A 539 23.16 22.87 3.18
N ASP A 540 24.39 23.33 2.97
CA ASP A 540 24.79 23.98 1.71
C ASP A 540 24.78 23.01 0.52
N ASP A 541 25.10 21.72 0.75
CA ASP A 541 24.99 20.68 -0.27
C ASP A 541 23.53 20.52 -0.73
N LEU A 542 22.61 20.48 0.24
CA LEU A 542 21.17 20.33 -0.04
C LEU A 542 20.58 21.56 -0.73
N LYS A 543 21.02 22.75 -0.32
CA LYS A 543 20.58 24.01 -0.93
C LYS A 543 21.09 24.15 -2.37
N SER A 544 22.33 23.75 -2.62
CA SER A 544 22.92 23.77 -3.96
C SER A 544 22.16 22.84 -4.91
N ALA A 545 21.88 21.61 -4.47
CA ALA A 545 21.07 20.66 -5.25
C ALA A 545 19.66 21.17 -5.58
N ASN A 546 19.02 21.90 -4.66
CA ASN A 546 17.69 22.48 -4.88
C ASN A 546 17.71 23.70 -5.83
N ASN A 547 18.83 24.40 -5.93
CA ASN A 547 18.95 25.61 -6.76
C ASN A 547 19.24 25.29 -8.23
N GLU A 548 19.95 24.20 -8.52
CA GLU A 548 20.20 23.75 -9.90
C GLU A 548 18.90 23.40 -10.64
N GLU A 549 17.87 22.96 -9.93
CA GLU A 549 16.53 22.68 -10.48
C GLU A 549 15.86 23.95 -11.02
N ASN A 550 16.00 25.07 -10.30
CA ASN A 550 15.46 26.37 -10.75
C ASN A 550 16.20 26.96 -11.96
N LEU A 551 17.39 26.44 -12.30
CA LEU A 551 18.17 26.88 -13.45
C LEU A 551 17.94 26.02 -14.71
N LEU A 552 17.41 24.80 -14.56
CA LEU A 552 17.05 23.93 -15.69
C LEU A 552 15.58 24.05 -16.11
N GLU A 553 14.70 24.51 -15.21
CA GLU A 553 13.29 24.82 -15.52
C GLU A 553 13.04 26.28 -15.97
N LYS A 554 14.03 27.17 -15.85
CA LYS A 554 14.02 28.53 -16.44
C LYS A 554 14.87 28.56 -17.71
#